data_AF-A0A7X7PPL1-F1
#
_entry.id   AF-A0A7X7PPL1-F1
#
_cell.length_a   1.000
_cell.length_b   1.000
_cell.length_c   1.000
_cell.angle_alpha   90.00
_cell.angle_beta   90.00
_cell.angle_gamma   90.00
#
_symmetry.space_group_name_H-M   'P 1'
#
loop_
_entity.id
_entity.type
_entity.pdbx_description
1 polymer ?
#
loop_
_entity_poly.entity_id
_entity_poly.type
_entity_poly.pdbx_seq_one_letter_code
_entity_poly.pdbx_strand_id
1 'polypeptide(L)' 'FKGDIPVILNLQRSDNELSKRLIDFSSGLTYALEGGIERVADKVFLLTPRNVEVSAEEKQRLIEKGFFNQF' A
#
# COMPACT_ATOMS: atom_id res chain seq x y z
N PHE A 1 -5.68 -3.20 -8.16
CA PHE A 1 -5.81 -1.74 -8.02
C PHE A 1 -6.92 -1.26 -8.94
N LYS A 2 -8.05 -0.77 -8.41
CA LYS A 2 -9.15 -0.26 -9.25
C LYS A 2 -8.78 1.17 -9.66
N GLY A 3 -8.44 1.38 -10.93
CA GLY A 3 -8.13 2.71 -11.49
C GLY A 3 -6.70 3.24 -11.30
N ASP A 4 -5.69 2.37 -11.22
CA ASP A 4 -4.27 2.78 -11.11
C ASP A 4 -3.96 3.70 -9.89
N ILE A 5 -4.70 3.49 -8.79
CA ILE A 5 -4.55 4.29 -7.57
C ILE A 5 -3.58 3.58 -6.61
N PRO A 6 -2.51 4.23 -6.12
CA PRO A 6 -1.68 3.73 -5.03
C PRO A 6 -2.47 3.60 -3.72
N VAL A 7 -2.14 2.60 -2.90
CA VAL A 7 -2.88 2.32 -1.66
C VAL A 7 -1.92 2.32 -0.47
N ILE A 8 -2.29 3.04 0.60
CA ILE A 8 -1.62 2.94 1.90
C ILE A 8 -2.32 1.88 2.75
N LEU A 9 -1.61 0.83 3.11
CA LEU A 9 -2.04 -0.22 4.01
C LEU A 9 -1.48 0.05 5.42
N ASN A 10 -2.32 0.58 6.31
CA ASN A 10 -1.98 0.80 7.72
C ASN A 10 -2.42 -0.39 8.58
N LEU A 11 -1.44 -1.13 9.11
CA LEU A 11 -1.62 -2.32 9.95
C LEU A 11 -1.25 -2.04 11.42
N GLN A 12 -1.05 -0.79 11.82
CA GLN A 12 -0.62 -0.44 13.19
C GLN A 12 -1.57 -0.99 14.27
N ARG A 13 -2.87 -1.08 13.96
CA ARG A 13 -3.91 -1.63 14.84
C ARG A 13 -4.20 -3.11 14.61
N SER A 14 -3.53 -3.74 13.65
CA SER A 14 -3.67 -5.17 13.39
C SER A 14 -2.75 -5.97 14.30
N ASP A 15 -3.24 -7.12 14.76
CA ASP A 15 -2.40 -8.10 15.41
C ASP A 15 -1.35 -8.66 14.43
N ASN A 16 -0.36 -9.38 14.96
CA ASN A 16 0.77 -9.84 14.17
C ASN A 16 0.40 -10.95 13.17
N GLU A 17 -0.61 -11.78 13.48
CA GLU A 17 -1.03 -12.86 12.58
C GLU A 17 -1.80 -12.28 11.39
N LEU A 18 -2.77 -11.41 11.66
CA LEU A 18 -3.52 -10.68 10.65
C LEU A 18 -2.60 -9.83 9.79
N SER A 19 -1.63 -9.13 10.40
CA SER A 19 -0.66 -8.31 9.66
C SER A 19 0.11 -9.15 8.64
N LYS A 20 0.60 -10.33 9.04
CA LYS A 20 1.32 -11.24 8.13
C LYS A 20 0.42 -11.70 6.99
N ARG A 21 -0.78 -12.17 7.29
CA ARG A 21 -1.75 -12.63 6.27
C ARG A 21 -2.10 -11.53 5.26
N LEU A 22 -2.27 -10.29 5.72
CA LEU A 22 -2.56 -9.15 4.85
C LEU A 22 -1.36 -8.77 3.99
N ILE A 23 -0.14 -8.85 4.52
CA ILE A 23 1.09 -8.63 3.75
C ILE A 23 1.26 -9.73 2.70
N ASP A 24 1.07 -11.00 3.05
CA ASP A 24 1.18 -12.12 2.11
C ASP A 24 0.16 -12.00 0.98
N PHE A 25 -1.10 -11.69 1.31
CA PHE A 25 -2.15 -11.46 0.32
C PHE A 25 -1.80 -10.28 -0.60
N SER A 26 -1.38 -9.15 -0.02
CA SER A 26 -1.00 -7.96 -0.77
C SER A 26 0.20 -8.21 -1.68
N SER A 27 1.18 -8.98 -1.20
CA SER A 27 2.37 -9.34 -1.97
C SER A 27 2.03 -10.25 -3.15
N GLY A 28 1.12 -11.21 -2.95
CA GLY A 28 0.59 -12.03 -4.04
C GLY A 28 -0.17 -11.20 -5.09
N LEU A 29 -0.97 -10.23 -4.63
CA LEU A 29 -1.68 -9.30 -5.50
C LEU A 29 -0.75 -8.42 -6.32
N THR A 30 0.24 -7.77 -5.68
CA THR A 30 1.21 -6.93 -6.38
C THR A 30 2.07 -7.76 -7.33
N TYR A 31 2.47 -8.97 -6.93
CA TYR A 31 3.22 -9.87 -7.80
C TYR A 31 2.43 -10.25 -9.06
N ALA A 32 1.17 -10.69 -8.92
CA ALA A 32 0.33 -11.09 -10.04
C ALA A 32 0.00 -9.93 -11.00
N LEU A 33 0.04 -8.69 -10.52
CA LEU A 33 -0.27 -7.49 -11.29
C LEU A 33 0.98 -6.68 -11.68
N GLU A 34 2.18 -7.23 -11.48
CA GLU A 34 3.46 -6.55 -11.73
C GLU A 34 3.57 -5.18 -11.02
N GLY A 35 2.92 -5.03 -9.87
CA GLY A 35 2.99 -3.85 -9.01
C GLY A 35 4.08 -3.95 -7.95
N GLY A 36 4.16 -2.93 -7.09
CA GLY A 36 5.12 -2.83 -6.00
C GLY A 36 4.48 -2.83 -4.61
N ILE A 37 5.26 -3.24 -3.63
CA ILE A 37 4.96 -3.07 -2.20
C ILE A 37 6.21 -2.53 -1.49
N GLU A 38 6.04 -1.47 -0.71
CA GLU A 38 7.13 -0.79 0.00
C GLU A 38 6.69 -0.47 1.44
N ARG A 39 7.55 -0.74 2.41
CA ARG A 39 7.31 -0.30 3.79
C ARG A 39 7.70 1.17 3.92
N VAL A 40 6.75 2.01 4.32
CA VAL A 40 6.94 3.47 4.45
C VAL A 40 6.98 3.94 5.90
N ALA A 41 6.40 3.18 6.83
CA ALA A 41 6.57 3.39 8.27
C ALA A 41 6.37 2.08 9.05
N ASP A 42 6.37 2.14 10.38
CA ASP A 42 6.10 0.94 11.17
C ASP A 42 4.68 0.41 10.97
N LYS A 43 4.57 -0.83 10.51
CA LYS A 43 3.31 -1.47 10.09
C LYS A 43 2.51 -0.64 9.06
N VAL A 44 3.15 0.21 8.26
CA VAL A 44 2.50 0.96 7.17
C VAL A 44 3.22 0.69 5.86
N PHE A 45 2.45 0.29 4.84
CA PHE A 45 2.96 -0.11 3.53
C PHE A 45 2.29 0.68 2.42
N LEU A 46 3.05 1.05 1.40
CA LEU A 46 2.56 1.61 0.14
C LEU A 46 2.52 0.49 -0.90
N LEU A 47 1.35 0.30 -1.51
CA LEU A 47 1.13 -0.62 -2.61
C LEU A 47 0.96 0.20 -3.89
N THR A 48 1.75 -0.09 -4.92
CA THR A 48 1.73 0.62 -6.21
C THR A 48 1.29 -0.31 -7.35
N PRO A 49 0.42 0.14 -8.28
CA PRO A 49 0.17 -0.55 -9.54
C PRO A 49 1.41 -0.52 -10.46
N ARG A 50 1.49 -1.43 -11.44
CA ARG A 50 2.61 -1.57 -12.39
C ARG A 50 3.05 -0.26 -13.06
N ASN A 51 2.09 0.57 -13.44
CA ASN A 51 2.33 1.74 -14.28
C ASN A 51 2.41 3.06 -13.48
N VAL A 52 2.60 2.99 -12.17
CA VAL A 52 2.57 4.17 -11.30
C VAL A 52 3.89 4.30 -10.55
N GLU A 53 4.69 5.27 -10.97
CA GLU A 53 5.81 5.76 -10.18
C GLU A 53 5.32 6.86 -9.23
N VAL A 54 5.52 6.64 -7.93
CA VAL A 54 5.17 7.63 -6.90
C VAL A 54 6.44 8.35 -6.48
N SER A 55 6.52 9.65 -6.74
CA SER A 55 7.63 10.50 -6.30
C SER A 55 7.73 10.54 -4.78
N ALA A 56 8.90 10.86 -4.22
CA ALA A 56 9.08 10.97 -2.77
C ALA A 56 8.11 11.99 -2.13
N GLU A 57 7.85 13.11 -2.82
CA GLU A 57 6.89 14.12 -2.38
C GLU A 57 5.45 13.59 -2.35
N GLU A 58 5.05 12.82 -3.36
CA GLU A 58 3.71 12.24 -3.41
C GLU A 58 3.55 11.09 -2.40
N LYS A 59 4.59 10.29 -2.16
CA LYS A 59 4.61 9.31 -1.07
C LYS A 59 4.36 10.00 0.27
N GLN A 60 5.07 11.08 0.54
CA GLN A 60 4.91 11.85 1.77
C GLN A 60 3.47 12.38 1.91
N ARG A 61 2.90 12.92 0.82
CA ARG A 61 1.50 13.37 0.79
C ARG A 61 0.50 12.23 1.04
N LEU A 62 0.71 11.05 0.47
CA LEU A 62 -0.17 9.89 0.67
C LEU A 62 -0.14 9.40 2.12
N ILE A 63 1.04 9.41 2.74
CA ILE A 63 1.24 9.04 4.15
C ILE A 63 0.55 10.06 5.07
N GLU A 64 0.72 11.36 4.78
CA GLU A 64 0.13 12.45 5.57
C GLU A 64 -1.39 12.54 5.44
N LYS A 65 -1.93 12.27 4.24
CA LYS A 65 -3.36 12.43 3.96
C LYS A 65 -4.21 11.22 4.35
N GLY A 66 -3.63 10.05 4.58
CA GLY A 66 -4.22 8.93 5.33
C GLY A 66 -5.54 8.29 4.82
N PHE A 67 -6.30 8.88 3.91
CA PHE A 67 -7.61 8.37 3.48
C PHE A 67 -8.04 8.99 2.15
N PHE A 68 -8.00 8.21 1.06
CA PHE A 68 -8.80 8.46 -0.14
C PHE A 68 -9.59 7.19 -0.46
N ASN A 69 -10.73 7.04 0.21
CA ASN A 69 -11.82 6.24 -0.32
C ASN A 69 -12.90 7.23 -0.80
N GLN A 70 -12.72 7.77 -2.00
CA GLN A 70 -13.81 8.43 -2.73
C GLN A 70 -14.35 7.41 -3.72
N PHE A 71 -15.23 6.53 -3.24
CA PHE A 71 -16.48 6.09 -3.87
C PHE A 71 -17.38 5.51 -2.77
#